data_AF-A0A383AM60-F1
#
_entry.id   AF-A0A383AM60-F1
#
_cell.length_a   1.000
_cell.length_b   1.000
_cell.length_c   1.000
_cell.angle_alpha   90.00
_cell.angle_beta   90.00
_cell.angle_gamma   90.00
#
_symmetry.space_group_name_H-M   'P 1'
#
loop_
_entity.id
_entity.type
_entity.pdbx_description
1 polymer ?
#
loop_
_entity_poly.entity_id
_entity_poly.type
_entity_poly.pdbx_seq_one_letter_code
_entity_poly.pdbx_strand_id
1 'polypeptide(L)'
;VLTPVDLGSCEELAGSLRRQAVEAVAVAFVNSYLNPANELAVASVLREKLGQIPVTESAILIPERGEFERGSTAALNAYLTPVMVAYLDMLMGELSERGIVAPVNIMGSNGGAMTLEIAARRCASTFLSGPVGGVGGAVQVAQASGFREMITFDMGGTSTDVALIHDLTPRMSHDNQIDAFPLRMPQLDIHTIGAGGGSIIWVGPDGTLQIGPQSAGAAPGPACYGLGGIEATISDANLLLGRLASDRPL
;
A
#
# COMPACT_ATOMS: atom_id res chain seq x y z
N VAL A 1 7.21 11.26 33.03
CA VAL A 1 7.58 12.30 32.05
C VAL A 1 8.82 13.00 32.58
N LEU A 2 9.92 13.04 31.82
CA LEU A 2 11.17 13.71 32.24
C LEU A 2 11.16 15.20 31.86
N THR A 3 10.71 15.50 30.65
CA THR A 3 10.51 16.87 30.15
C THR A 3 9.09 16.99 29.59
N PRO A 4 8.23 17.85 30.15
CA PRO A 4 6.92 18.14 29.57
C PRO A 4 7.05 18.79 28.19
N VAL A 5 6.04 18.59 27.33
CA VAL A 5 5.95 19.34 26.07
C VAL A 5 5.63 20.80 26.36
N ASP A 6 6.33 21.71 25.69
CA ASP A 6 5.94 23.11 25.61
C ASP A 6 4.83 23.29 24.57
N LEU A 7 3.58 23.34 25.03
CA LEU A 7 2.43 23.50 24.15
C LEU A 7 2.39 24.86 23.45
N GLY A 8 3.06 25.89 23.97
CA GLY A 8 3.18 27.20 23.31
C GLY A 8 3.95 27.08 21.99
N SER A 9 5.04 26.31 21.99
CA SER A 9 5.81 26.00 20.77
C SER A 9 5.00 25.24 19.70
N CYS A 10 3.96 24.49 20.11
CA CYS A 10 3.11 23.77 19.17
C CYS A 10 2.24 24.71 18.31
N GLU A 11 1.87 25.88 18.82
CA GLU A 11 1.12 26.87 18.03
C GLU A 11 1.99 27.47 16.92
N GLU A 12 3.24 27.80 17.24
CA GLU A 12 4.22 28.28 16.26
C GLU A 12 4.53 27.22 15.21
N LEU A 13 4.69 25.96 15.64
CA LEU A 13 4.86 24.80 14.76
C LEU A 13 3.67 24.65 13.81
N ALA A 14 2.43 24.69 14.31
CA ALA A 14 1.24 24.63 13.47
C ALA A 14 1.20 25.78 12.45
N GLY A 15 1.57 27.00 12.86
CA GLY A 15 1.72 28.13 11.94
C GLY A 15 2.75 27.89 10.83
N SER A 16 3.88 27.27 11.17
CA SER A 16 4.91 26.88 10.20
C SER A 16 4.41 25.82 9.21
N LEU A 17 3.75 24.78 9.71
CA LEU A 17 3.19 23.69 8.90
C LEU A 17 2.13 24.20 7.92
N ARG A 18 1.25 25.13 8.35
CA ARG A 18 0.29 25.77 7.43
C ARG A 18 0.98 26.57 6.32
N ARG A 19 2.05 27.32 6.63
CA ARG A 19 2.82 28.07 5.62
C ARG A 19 3.52 27.16 4.61
N GLN A 20 3.86 25.94 5.01
CA GLN A 20 4.43 24.91 4.15
C GLN A 20 3.37 24.13 3.35
N ALA A 21 2.08 24.41 3.57
CA ALA A 21 0.96 23.74 2.90
C ALA A 21 1.02 22.21 3.02
N VAL A 22 1.37 21.69 4.21
CA VAL A 22 1.41 20.25 4.45
C VAL A 22 0.00 19.65 4.35
N GLU A 23 -0.10 18.47 3.74
CA GLU A 23 -1.38 17.74 3.58
C GLU A 23 -1.63 16.73 4.70
N ALA A 24 -0.59 16.37 5.47
CA ALA A 24 -0.67 15.46 6.61
C ALA A 24 0.51 15.68 7.57
N VAL A 25 0.37 15.22 8.82
CA VAL A 25 1.44 15.29 9.83
C VAL A 25 1.60 13.95 10.56
N ALA A 26 2.83 13.49 10.74
CA ALA A 26 3.17 12.41 11.65
C ALA A 26 3.85 12.96 12.90
N VAL A 27 3.49 12.45 14.08
CA VAL A 27 4.08 12.81 15.36
C VAL A 27 4.73 11.57 15.97
N ALA A 28 6.05 11.63 16.22
CA ALA A 28 6.81 10.52 16.77
C ALA A 28 7.78 11.00 17.86
N PHE A 29 7.45 10.68 19.12
CA PHE A 29 8.30 10.96 20.27
C PHE A 29 9.13 9.73 20.62
N VAL A 30 10.33 9.95 21.18
CA VAL A 30 11.15 8.87 21.75
C VAL A 30 10.40 8.25 22.93
N ASN A 31 10.38 6.91 23.01
CA ASN A 31 9.70 6.13 24.04
C ASN A 31 8.17 6.33 24.15
N SER A 32 7.53 6.91 23.13
CA SER A 32 6.07 7.11 23.13
C SER A 32 5.27 5.81 23.14
N TYR A 33 5.85 4.71 22.64
CA TYR A 33 5.31 3.36 22.75
C TYR A 33 5.09 2.93 24.21
N LEU A 34 5.89 3.44 25.15
CA LEU A 34 5.78 3.16 26.58
C LEU A 34 4.91 4.19 27.31
N ASN A 35 5.03 5.46 26.91
CA ASN A 35 4.22 6.55 27.47
C ASN A 35 3.87 7.57 26.37
N PRO A 36 2.65 7.51 25.80
CA PRO A 36 2.26 8.34 24.67
C PRO A 36 1.77 9.74 25.08
N ALA A 37 1.75 10.09 26.37
CA ALA A 37 1.07 11.30 26.86
C ALA A 37 1.52 12.60 26.16
N ASN A 38 2.83 12.78 25.97
CA ASN A 38 3.37 13.95 25.28
C ASN A 38 3.02 13.95 23.79
N GLU A 39 3.10 12.79 23.13
CA GLU A 39 2.77 12.66 21.71
C GLU A 39 1.29 12.96 21.44
N LEU A 40 0.40 12.44 22.30
CA LEU A 40 -1.04 12.70 22.25
C LEU A 40 -1.38 14.17 22.53
N ALA A 41 -0.69 14.80 23.48
CA ALA A 41 -0.88 16.22 23.76
C ALA A 41 -0.54 17.09 22.55
N VAL A 42 0.60 16.83 21.90
CA VAL A 42 0.99 17.52 20.65
C VAL A 42 -0.02 17.25 19.54
N ALA A 43 -0.39 15.99 19.32
CA ALA A 43 -1.35 15.63 18.28
C ALA A 43 -2.71 16.32 18.48
N SER A 44 -3.18 16.43 19.71
CA SER A 44 -4.41 17.16 20.05
C SER A 44 -4.33 18.63 19.66
N VAL A 45 -3.24 19.32 20.04
CA VAL A 45 -3.05 20.74 19.68
C VAL A 45 -2.93 20.91 18.16
N LEU A 46 -2.16 20.04 17.50
CA LEU A 46 -2.02 20.09 16.04
C LEU A 46 -3.35 19.87 15.32
N ARG A 47 -4.22 18.96 15.79
CA ARG A 47 -5.57 18.79 15.23
C ARG A 47 -6.43 20.04 15.39
N GLU A 48 -6.43 20.64 16.58
CA GLU A 48 -7.19 21.88 16.83
C GLU A 48 -6.73 23.01 15.89
N LYS A 49 -5.43 23.16 15.70
CA LYS A 49 -4.89 24.25 14.87
C LYS A 49 -4.96 23.91 13.38
N LEU A 50 -4.61 22.71 12.95
CA LEU A 50 -4.51 22.38 11.52
C LEU A 50 -5.87 22.00 10.89
N GLY A 51 -6.92 21.82 11.69
CA GLY A 51 -8.27 21.59 11.19
C GLY A 51 -8.39 20.21 10.54
N GLN A 52 -8.69 20.19 9.23
CA GLN A 52 -8.91 18.95 8.48
C GLN A 52 -7.64 18.18 8.13
N ILE A 53 -6.45 18.77 8.33
CA ILE A 53 -5.18 18.09 8.04
C ILE A 53 -5.04 16.88 8.99
N PRO A 54 -4.93 15.65 8.47
CA PRO A 54 -4.79 14.45 9.28
C PRO A 54 -3.48 14.45 10.08
N VAL A 55 -3.58 14.01 11.33
CA VAL A 55 -2.44 13.84 12.26
C VAL A 55 -2.36 12.38 12.68
N THR A 56 -1.24 11.74 12.37
CA THR A 56 -0.89 10.35 12.73
C THR A 56 0.03 10.34 13.95
N GLU A 57 -0.39 9.70 15.04
CA GLU A 57 0.48 9.40 16.18
C GLU A 57 1.16 8.04 16.02
N SER A 58 2.48 8.05 16.07
CA SER A 58 3.30 6.86 15.96
C SER A 58 2.97 5.79 17.02
N ALA A 59 2.70 6.19 18.26
CA ALA A 59 2.42 5.30 19.38
C ALA A 59 1.02 4.69 19.35
N ILE A 60 0.06 5.35 18.70
CA ILE A 60 -1.29 4.80 18.49
C ILE A 60 -1.30 3.87 17.28
N LEU A 61 -0.53 4.24 16.25
CA LEU A 61 -0.40 3.42 15.05
C LEU A 61 0.33 2.10 15.37
N ILE A 62 1.52 2.18 15.98
CA ILE A 62 2.38 1.04 16.31
C ILE A 62 3.03 1.27 17.69
N PRO A 63 2.47 0.69 18.78
CA PRO A 63 3.01 0.82 20.13
C PRO A 63 4.22 -0.10 20.38
N GLU A 64 5.22 -0.05 19.49
CA GLU A 64 6.44 -0.87 19.58
C GLU A 64 7.71 -0.04 19.77
N ARG A 65 8.74 -0.69 20.32
CA ARG A 65 10.08 -0.11 20.49
C ARG A 65 10.75 0.12 19.13
N GLY A 66 11.63 1.12 19.08
CA GLY A 66 12.36 1.56 17.87
C GLY A 66 11.77 2.87 17.38
N GLU A 67 12.50 3.98 17.51
CA GLU A 67 12.04 5.29 17.07
C GLU A 67 12.07 5.43 15.55
N PHE A 68 13.06 4.84 14.89
CA PHE A 68 13.22 4.94 13.44
C PHE A 68 12.12 4.18 12.72
N GLU A 69 11.91 2.90 13.05
CA GLU A 69 10.93 2.06 12.35
C GLU A 69 9.49 2.49 12.65
N ARG A 70 9.20 2.88 13.90
CA ARG A 70 7.89 3.42 14.29
C ARG A 70 7.63 4.78 13.63
N GLY A 71 8.64 5.66 13.63
CA GLY A 71 8.55 6.97 12.98
C GLY A 71 8.39 6.86 11.47
N SER A 72 9.17 5.98 10.82
CA SER A 72 9.07 5.65 9.40
C SER A 72 7.67 5.19 9.04
N THR A 73 7.11 4.24 9.80
CA THR A 73 5.76 3.74 9.53
C THR A 73 4.69 4.82 9.73
N ALA A 74 4.83 5.66 10.77
CA ALA A 74 3.93 6.79 10.99
C ALA A 74 4.00 7.82 9.85
N ALA A 75 5.19 8.09 9.33
CA ALA A 75 5.40 8.97 8.18
C ALA A 75 4.79 8.39 6.90
N LEU A 76 5.01 7.09 6.60
CA LEU A 76 4.39 6.40 5.47
C LEU A 76 2.86 6.44 5.55
N ASN A 77 2.30 6.19 6.74
CA ASN A 77 0.86 6.27 6.96
C ASN A 77 0.32 7.69 6.73
N ALA A 78 0.97 8.70 7.31
CA ALA A 78 0.58 10.11 7.13
C ALA A 78 0.68 10.53 5.66
N TYR A 79 1.74 10.11 4.95
CA TYR A 79 1.93 10.38 3.53
C TYR A 79 0.77 9.84 2.67
N LEU A 80 0.28 8.63 2.97
CA LEU A 80 -0.81 8.00 2.23
C LEU A 80 -2.20 8.49 2.65
N THR A 81 -2.35 9.04 3.85
CA THR A 81 -3.67 9.35 4.43
C THR A 81 -4.52 10.27 3.54
N PRO A 82 -4.01 11.41 3.00
CA PRO A 82 -4.82 12.31 2.17
C PRO A 82 -5.38 11.63 0.92
N VAL A 83 -4.54 10.84 0.24
CA VAL A 83 -4.91 10.11 -0.98
C VAL A 83 -5.97 9.05 -0.67
N MET A 84 -5.76 8.30 0.41
CA MET A 84 -6.69 7.25 0.82
C MET A 84 -8.04 7.81 1.26
N VAL A 85 -8.07 8.88 2.05
CA VAL A 85 -9.32 9.53 2.47
C VAL A 85 -10.11 10.00 1.26
N ALA A 86 -9.48 10.72 0.33
CA ALA A 86 -10.14 11.18 -0.89
C ALA A 86 -10.72 10.03 -1.73
N TYR A 87 -9.98 8.92 -1.85
CA TYR A 87 -10.47 7.72 -2.53
C TYR A 87 -11.68 7.09 -1.83
N LEU A 88 -11.62 6.92 -0.51
CA LEU A 88 -12.70 6.30 0.26
C LEU A 88 -13.97 7.18 0.26
N ASP A 89 -13.81 8.50 0.31
CA ASP A 89 -14.92 9.46 0.22
C ASP A 89 -15.59 9.40 -1.16
N MET A 90 -14.80 9.37 -2.24
CA MET A 90 -15.31 9.20 -3.61
C MET A 90 -16.09 7.89 -3.73
N LEU A 91 -15.50 6.77 -3.30
CA LEU A 91 -16.13 5.45 -3.34
C LEU A 91 -17.47 5.46 -2.59
N MET A 92 -17.52 6.04 -1.40
CA MET A 92 -18.74 6.12 -0.61
C MET A 92 -19.80 7.02 -1.24
N GLY A 93 -19.40 8.14 -1.86
CA GLY A 93 -20.29 8.99 -2.63
C GLY A 93 -20.95 8.21 -3.76
N GLU A 94 -20.16 7.54 -4.60
CA GLU A 94 -20.66 6.78 -5.75
C GLU A 94 -21.57 5.61 -5.35
N LEU A 95 -21.22 4.88 -4.27
CA LEU A 95 -22.05 3.79 -3.77
C LEU A 95 -23.39 4.31 -3.23
N SER A 96 -23.36 5.43 -2.51
CA SER A 96 -24.57 6.05 -1.94
C SER A 96 -25.49 6.59 -3.04
N GLU A 97 -24.95 7.23 -4.07
CA GLU A 97 -25.71 7.70 -5.24
C GLU A 97 -26.41 6.54 -5.98
N ARG A 98 -25.81 5.34 -5.97
CA ARG A 98 -26.39 4.11 -6.53
C ARG A 98 -27.36 3.40 -5.59
N GLY A 99 -27.63 3.96 -4.40
CA GLY A 99 -28.53 3.39 -3.41
C GLY A 99 -27.97 2.18 -2.65
N ILE A 100 -26.66 1.98 -2.67
CA ILE A 100 -26.00 0.89 -1.93
C ILE A 100 -25.83 1.33 -0.47
N VAL A 101 -26.54 0.65 0.42
CA VAL A 101 -26.52 0.91 1.88
C VAL A 101 -25.76 -0.16 2.67
N ALA A 102 -25.18 -1.14 1.98
CA ALA A 102 -24.44 -2.22 2.62
C ALA A 102 -23.11 -1.70 3.23
N PRO A 103 -22.65 -2.26 4.36
CA PRO A 103 -21.35 -1.93 4.91
C PRO A 103 -20.24 -2.25 3.90
N VAL A 104 -19.32 -1.29 3.71
CA VAL A 104 -18.13 -1.45 2.86
C VAL A 104 -16.94 -1.78 3.74
N ASN A 105 -16.23 -2.84 3.39
CA ASN A 105 -14.98 -3.22 4.04
C ASN A 105 -13.82 -3.15 3.04
N ILE A 106 -12.66 -2.76 3.53
CA ILE A 106 -11.40 -2.69 2.80
C ILE A 106 -10.54 -3.88 3.20
N MET A 107 -9.94 -4.55 2.21
CA MET A 107 -8.99 -5.63 2.48
C MET A 107 -7.72 -5.04 3.13
N GLY A 108 -7.29 -5.64 4.24
CA GLY A 108 -6.05 -5.29 4.92
C GLY A 108 -4.89 -6.18 4.49
N SER A 109 -3.68 -5.67 4.65
CA SER A 109 -2.43 -6.37 4.31
C SER A 109 -2.28 -7.69 5.08
N ASN A 110 -2.95 -7.86 6.22
CA ASN A 110 -2.88 -9.02 7.12
C ASN A 110 -3.84 -10.17 6.77
N GLY A 111 -4.56 -10.10 5.65
CA GLY A 111 -5.57 -11.10 5.28
C GLY A 111 -6.96 -10.87 5.90
N GLY A 112 -7.11 -9.85 6.75
CA GLY A 112 -8.39 -9.44 7.31
C GLY A 112 -9.07 -8.34 6.49
N ALA A 113 -10.28 -7.97 6.90
CA ALA A 113 -10.99 -6.82 6.36
C ALA A 113 -11.17 -5.75 7.45
N MET A 114 -11.22 -4.48 7.06
CA MET A 114 -11.38 -3.34 7.96
C MET A 114 -12.48 -2.40 7.48
N THR A 115 -13.09 -1.68 8.41
CA THR A 115 -14.06 -0.62 8.06
C THR A 115 -13.35 0.53 7.37
N LEU A 116 -14.11 1.35 6.64
CA LEU A 116 -13.59 2.58 6.01
C LEU A 116 -12.92 3.52 7.00
N GLU A 117 -13.50 3.68 8.19
CA GLU A 117 -12.91 4.52 9.25
C GLU A 117 -11.53 4.04 9.66
N ILE A 118 -11.36 2.71 9.82
CA ILE A 118 -10.06 2.13 10.18
C ILE A 118 -9.09 2.26 9.00
N ALA A 119 -9.52 2.03 7.76
CA ALA A 119 -8.69 2.16 6.56
C ALA A 119 -8.18 3.60 6.38
N ALA A 120 -9.00 4.60 6.67
CA ALA A 120 -8.62 6.01 6.64
C ALA A 120 -7.58 6.39 7.70
N ARG A 121 -7.54 5.69 8.84
CA ARG A 121 -6.57 5.95 9.93
C ARG A 121 -5.30 5.11 9.81
N ARG A 122 -5.41 3.89 9.28
CA ARG A 122 -4.33 2.90 9.16
C ARG A 122 -4.05 2.57 7.69
N CYS A 123 -3.90 3.59 6.86
CA CYS A 123 -3.64 3.46 5.42
C CYS A 123 -2.43 2.59 5.10
N ALA A 124 -1.38 2.63 5.94
CA ALA A 124 -0.22 1.77 5.74
C ALA A 124 -0.54 0.27 5.88
N SER A 125 -1.66 -0.09 6.52
CA SER A 125 -2.18 -1.47 6.64
C SER A 125 -3.04 -1.92 5.45
N THR A 126 -3.14 -1.12 4.37
CA THR A 126 -3.82 -1.51 3.12
C THR A 126 -2.84 -1.76 1.98
N PHE A 127 -1.52 -1.73 2.26
CA PHE A 127 -0.46 -2.07 1.31
C PHE A 127 -0.61 -3.53 0.82
N LEU A 128 -0.47 -3.78 -0.48
CA LEU A 128 -0.68 -5.12 -1.07
C LEU A 128 -2.06 -5.76 -0.75
N SER A 129 -3.09 -4.96 -0.42
CA SER A 129 -4.44 -5.46 -0.13
C SER A 129 -5.06 -6.28 -1.28
N GLY A 130 -4.74 -5.94 -2.53
CA GLY A 130 -5.17 -6.70 -3.71
C GLY A 130 -4.60 -8.14 -3.73
N PRO A 131 -3.27 -8.32 -3.80
CA PRO A 131 -2.63 -9.63 -3.75
C PRO A 131 -3.05 -10.48 -2.55
N VAL A 132 -3.29 -9.86 -1.38
CA VAL A 132 -3.81 -10.55 -0.20
C VAL A 132 -5.17 -11.22 -0.47
N GLY A 133 -6.07 -10.54 -1.17
CA GLY A 133 -7.34 -11.13 -1.60
C GLY A 133 -7.14 -12.34 -2.53
N GLY A 134 -6.17 -12.25 -3.45
CA GLY A 134 -5.77 -13.36 -4.33
C GLY A 134 -5.26 -14.56 -3.54
N VAL A 135 -4.39 -14.34 -2.55
CA VAL A 135 -3.90 -15.39 -1.64
C VAL A 135 -5.05 -16.03 -0.86
N GLY A 136 -5.96 -15.23 -0.31
CA GLY A 136 -7.15 -15.73 0.38
C GLY A 136 -8.02 -16.62 -0.50
N GLY A 137 -8.27 -16.20 -1.75
CA GLY A 137 -8.99 -17.01 -2.74
C GLY A 137 -8.26 -18.30 -3.10
N ALA A 138 -6.94 -18.23 -3.31
CA ALA A 138 -6.12 -19.40 -3.61
C ALA A 138 -6.19 -20.45 -2.48
N VAL A 139 -6.19 -20.03 -1.21
CA VAL A 139 -6.31 -20.94 -0.05
C VAL A 139 -7.62 -21.70 -0.09
N GLN A 140 -8.72 -21.01 -0.38
CA GLN A 140 -10.04 -21.65 -0.50
C GLN A 140 -10.08 -22.68 -1.63
N VAL A 141 -9.53 -22.33 -2.81
CA VAL A 141 -9.48 -23.23 -3.97
C VAL A 141 -8.58 -24.43 -3.70
N ALA A 142 -7.42 -24.24 -3.08
CA ALA A 142 -6.48 -25.31 -2.74
C ALA A 142 -7.10 -26.30 -1.75
N GLN A 143 -7.76 -25.77 -0.70
CA GLN A 143 -8.47 -26.58 0.28
C GLN A 143 -9.55 -27.44 -0.38
N ALA A 144 -10.37 -26.84 -1.25
CA ALA A 144 -11.41 -27.55 -1.99
C ALA A 144 -10.84 -28.62 -2.94
N SER A 145 -9.60 -28.42 -3.41
CA SER A 145 -8.89 -29.33 -4.32
C SER A 145 -8.03 -30.38 -3.60
N GLY A 146 -8.00 -30.36 -2.26
CA GLY A 146 -7.21 -31.31 -1.47
C GLY A 146 -5.70 -31.01 -1.41
N PHE A 147 -5.27 -29.82 -1.82
CA PHE A 147 -3.89 -29.37 -1.68
C PHE A 147 -3.70 -28.56 -0.40
N ARG A 148 -2.57 -28.77 0.28
CA ARG A 148 -2.21 -28.03 1.51
C ARG A 148 -0.99 -27.13 1.33
N GLU A 149 -0.18 -27.45 0.34
CA GLU A 149 1.07 -26.78 0.02
C GLU A 149 0.94 -26.12 -1.35
N MET A 150 1.25 -24.82 -1.45
CA MET A 150 1.21 -24.12 -2.73
C MET A 150 2.05 -22.84 -2.73
N ILE A 151 2.37 -22.41 -3.94
CA ILE A 151 2.94 -21.09 -4.22
C ILE A 151 1.93 -20.37 -5.13
N THR A 152 1.50 -19.16 -4.76
CA THR A 152 0.69 -18.33 -5.65
C THR A 152 1.57 -17.67 -6.70
N PHE A 153 1.00 -17.45 -7.88
CA PHE A 153 1.65 -16.72 -8.96
C PHE A 153 0.59 -15.86 -9.62
N ASP A 154 0.54 -14.57 -9.26
CA ASP A 154 -0.38 -13.59 -9.81
C ASP A 154 0.40 -12.59 -10.64
N MET A 155 0.35 -12.70 -11.98
CA MET A 155 1.06 -11.81 -12.89
C MET A 155 0.06 -10.88 -13.58
N GLY A 156 0.19 -9.59 -13.28
CA GLY A 156 -0.55 -8.53 -13.94
C GLY A 156 0.22 -7.87 -15.08
N GLY A 157 -0.19 -6.64 -15.42
CA GLY A 157 0.48 -5.83 -16.43
C GLY A 157 1.83 -5.25 -15.98
N THR A 158 2.07 -5.07 -14.69
CA THR A 158 3.28 -4.37 -14.20
C THR A 158 4.13 -5.23 -13.28
N SER A 159 3.49 -6.07 -12.47
CA SER A 159 4.14 -6.85 -11.43
C SER A 159 3.66 -8.29 -11.42
N THR A 160 4.43 -9.13 -10.73
CA THR A 160 4.08 -10.49 -10.37
C THR A 160 4.15 -10.61 -8.85
N ASP A 161 3.07 -11.06 -8.23
CA ASP A 161 2.95 -11.28 -6.80
C ASP A 161 2.96 -12.77 -6.47
N VAL A 162 3.85 -13.15 -5.55
CA VAL A 162 4.12 -14.55 -5.17
C VAL A 162 4.06 -14.69 -3.67
N ALA A 163 3.32 -15.70 -3.19
CA ALA A 163 3.24 -16.05 -1.77
C ALA A 163 3.44 -17.54 -1.58
N LEU A 164 4.15 -17.93 -0.52
CA LEU A 164 4.28 -19.31 -0.09
C LEU A 164 3.19 -19.62 0.95
N ILE A 165 2.39 -20.65 0.69
CA ILE A 165 1.40 -21.17 1.62
C ILE A 165 1.82 -22.57 2.05
N HIS A 166 1.98 -22.73 3.36
CA HIS A 166 2.27 -24.00 4.00
C HIS A 166 1.08 -24.40 4.87
N ASP A 167 0.62 -25.64 4.74
CA ASP A 167 -0.54 -26.15 5.46
C ASP A 167 -1.78 -25.22 5.42
N LEU A 168 -2.16 -24.74 4.23
CA LEU A 168 -3.26 -23.78 4.00
C LEU A 168 -3.13 -22.46 4.79
N THR A 169 -1.96 -22.18 5.34
CA THR A 169 -1.69 -21.01 6.18
C THR A 169 -0.67 -20.11 5.48
N PRO A 170 -1.08 -18.93 5.00
CA PRO A 170 -0.15 -17.92 4.51
C PRO A 170 0.78 -17.44 5.64
N ARG A 171 2.06 -17.24 5.32
CA ARG A 171 3.00 -16.68 6.28
C ARG A 171 2.72 -15.19 6.52
N MET A 172 2.88 -14.74 7.76
CA MET A 172 2.86 -13.33 8.15
C MET A 172 4.29 -12.79 8.28
N SER A 173 4.51 -11.56 7.83
CA SER A 173 5.74 -10.78 8.04
C SER A 173 5.44 -9.48 8.77
N HIS A 174 6.37 -9.09 9.65
CA HIS A 174 6.38 -7.80 10.36
C HIS A 174 7.61 -6.95 9.99
N ASP A 175 8.47 -7.48 9.12
CA ASP A 175 9.73 -6.86 8.74
C ASP A 175 9.70 -6.56 7.26
N ASN A 176 9.07 -5.43 6.93
CA ASN A 176 8.80 -5.03 5.56
C ASN A 176 9.34 -3.62 5.34
N GLN A 177 9.53 -3.27 4.08
CA GLN A 177 9.99 -1.94 3.70
C GLN A 177 9.30 -1.49 2.42
N ILE A 178 9.04 -0.20 2.33
CA ILE A 178 8.66 0.47 1.08
C ILE A 178 9.88 1.29 0.67
N ASP A 179 10.51 0.91 -0.44
CA ASP A 179 11.82 1.44 -0.83
C ASP A 179 12.83 1.30 0.33
N ALA A 180 13.42 2.38 0.81
CA ALA A 180 14.34 2.39 1.93
C ALA A 180 13.67 2.57 3.32
N PHE A 181 12.33 2.66 3.37
CA PHE A 181 11.59 3.01 4.58
C PHE A 181 10.94 1.79 5.25
N PRO A 182 11.32 1.43 6.49
CA PRO A 182 10.69 0.34 7.21
C PRO A 182 9.18 0.56 7.43
N LEU A 183 8.43 -0.53 7.30
CA LEU A 183 6.98 -0.63 7.53
C LEU A 183 6.70 -1.74 8.55
N ARG A 184 6.43 -1.36 9.80
CA ARG A 184 6.23 -2.27 10.94
C ARG A 184 4.77 -2.69 11.13
N MET A 185 4.07 -2.93 10.03
CA MET A 185 2.69 -3.42 10.07
C MET A 185 2.65 -4.93 9.79
N PRO A 186 1.78 -5.69 10.46
CA PRO A 186 1.54 -7.09 10.10
C PRO A 186 0.99 -7.17 8.67
N GLN A 187 1.61 -7.98 7.83
CA GLN A 187 1.13 -8.28 6.48
C GLN A 187 1.41 -9.72 6.08
N LEU A 188 0.66 -10.23 5.10
CA LEU A 188 1.01 -11.48 4.44
C LEU A 188 2.39 -11.35 3.78
N ASP A 189 3.17 -12.41 3.85
CA ASP A 189 4.50 -12.53 3.24
C ASP A 189 4.35 -12.74 1.72
N ILE A 190 4.07 -11.63 1.02
CA ILE A 190 3.91 -11.57 -0.43
C ILE A 190 5.12 -10.86 -1.02
N HIS A 191 5.75 -11.52 -1.98
CA HIS A 191 6.87 -10.97 -2.73
C HIS A 191 6.39 -10.45 -4.08
N THR A 192 6.57 -9.16 -4.31
CA THR A 192 6.30 -8.51 -5.59
C THR A 192 7.59 -8.42 -6.41
N ILE A 193 7.54 -8.92 -7.63
CA ILE A 193 8.59 -8.79 -8.63
C ILE A 193 8.10 -7.79 -9.69
N GLY A 194 8.94 -6.82 -10.06
CA GLY A 194 8.67 -5.82 -11.11
C GLY A 194 8.71 -6.41 -12.53
N ALA A 195 7.93 -7.46 -12.76
CA ALA A 195 7.81 -8.13 -14.05
C ALA A 195 6.32 -8.47 -14.29
N GLY A 196 5.77 -8.01 -15.40
CA GLY A 196 4.39 -8.26 -15.81
C GLY A 196 4.23 -8.12 -17.33
N GLY A 197 3.01 -8.23 -17.85
CA GLY A 197 2.75 -8.20 -19.30
C GLY A 197 3.28 -6.93 -20.00
N GLY A 198 3.21 -5.79 -19.35
CA GLY A 198 3.69 -4.49 -19.83
C GLY A 198 5.17 -4.22 -19.55
N SER A 199 5.92 -5.13 -18.93
CA SER A 199 7.35 -4.94 -18.73
C SER A 199 8.07 -4.75 -20.05
N ILE A 200 8.82 -3.65 -20.14
CA ILE A 200 9.50 -3.24 -21.36
C ILE A 200 10.73 -4.12 -21.59
N ILE A 201 10.87 -4.60 -22.81
CA ILE A 201 11.99 -5.39 -23.29
C ILE A 201 12.95 -4.44 -24.00
N TRP A 202 14.21 -4.40 -23.55
CA TRP A 202 15.23 -3.50 -24.08
C TRP A 202 16.58 -4.21 -24.16
N VAL A 203 17.52 -3.63 -24.91
CA VAL A 203 18.88 -4.18 -25.05
C VAL A 203 19.85 -3.33 -24.21
N GLY A 204 20.55 -4.01 -23.30
CA GLY A 204 21.55 -3.41 -22.43
C GLY A 204 22.76 -2.84 -23.17
N PRO A 205 23.54 -1.94 -22.55
CA PRO A 205 24.79 -1.45 -23.12
C PRO A 205 25.81 -2.55 -23.43
N ASP A 206 25.69 -3.71 -22.77
CA ASP A 206 26.49 -4.92 -22.98
C ASP A 206 25.93 -5.85 -24.07
N GLY A 207 24.84 -5.45 -24.75
CA GLY A 207 24.18 -6.23 -25.79
C GLY A 207 23.25 -7.33 -25.28
N THR A 208 23.04 -7.43 -23.96
CA THR A 208 22.14 -8.43 -23.38
C THR A 208 20.67 -7.99 -23.43
N LEU A 209 19.74 -8.94 -23.53
CA LEU A 209 18.31 -8.64 -23.47
C LEU A 209 17.89 -8.45 -22.01
N GLN A 210 17.23 -7.33 -21.73
CA GLN A 210 16.74 -6.94 -20.42
C GLN A 210 15.21 -6.81 -20.45
N ILE A 211 14.57 -7.09 -19.32
CA ILE A 211 13.12 -7.01 -19.18
C ILE A 211 12.80 -6.27 -17.88
N GLY A 212 12.10 -5.14 -17.99
CA GLY A 212 11.86 -4.24 -16.87
C GLY A 212 13.13 -3.55 -16.35
N PRO A 213 13.08 -2.93 -15.16
CA PRO A 213 11.90 -2.81 -14.29
C PRO A 213 10.82 -1.84 -14.83
N GLN A 214 11.10 -1.10 -15.91
CA GLN A 214 10.14 -0.21 -16.54
C GLN A 214 8.94 -0.98 -17.11
N SER A 215 7.75 -0.40 -16.99
CA SER A 215 6.50 -0.93 -17.52
C SER A 215 5.84 0.10 -18.44
N ALA A 216 5.22 -0.38 -19.52
CA ALA A 216 4.37 0.42 -20.41
C ALA A 216 3.00 0.75 -19.78
N GLY A 217 2.68 0.16 -18.63
CA GLY A 217 1.42 0.35 -17.92
C GLY A 217 0.20 -0.12 -18.73
N ALA A 218 -0.95 0.48 -18.45
CA ALA A 218 -2.19 0.20 -19.20
C ALA A 218 -2.41 1.17 -20.38
N ALA A 219 -1.94 2.43 -20.26
CA ALA A 219 -2.02 3.45 -21.29
C ALA A 219 -0.72 4.30 -21.24
N PRO A 220 0.05 4.42 -22.35
CA PRO A 220 -0.26 3.90 -23.69
C PRO A 220 -0.14 2.38 -23.83
N GLY A 221 0.39 1.69 -22.81
CA GLY A 221 0.41 0.23 -22.72
C GLY A 221 1.33 -0.46 -23.72
N PRO A 222 1.34 -1.81 -23.73
CA PRO A 222 1.92 -2.63 -24.80
C PRO A 222 1.54 -2.13 -26.20
N ALA A 223 2.45 -2.25 -27.16
CA ALA A 223 2.20 -1.83 -28.54
C ALA A 223 0.98 -2.53 -29.15
N CYS A 224 0.77 -3.79 -28.78
CA CYS A 224 -0.35 -4.61 -29.20
C CYS A 224 -1.72 -4.14 -28.70
N TYR A 225 -1.79 -3.20 -27.75
CA TYR A 225 -3.06 -2.61 -27.30
C TYR A 225 -3.60 -1.58 -28.30
N GLY A 226 -2.75 -1.05 -29.20
CA GLY A 226 -3.19 -0.06 -30.18
C GLY A 226 -3.52 1.32 -29.60
N LEU A 227 -3.09 1.62 -28.37
CA LEU A 227 -3.31 2.89 -27.66
C LEU A 227 -2.14 3.89 -27.82
N GLY A 228 -1.26 3.65 -28.79
CA GLY A 228 -0.10 4.50 -29.07
C GLY A 228 1.21 4.07 -28.40
N GLY A 229 1.22 2.92 -27.71
CA GLY A 229 2.45 2.31 -27.20
C GLY A 229 3.37 1.88 -28.33
N ILE A 230 4.68 2.10 -28.19
CA ILE A 230 5.68 1.77 -29.23
C ILE A 230 6.83 0.89 -28.71
N GLU A 231 6.97 0.77 -27.39
CA GLU A 231 8.00 -0.04 -26.76
C GLU A 231 7.61 -1.52 -26.83
N ALA A 232 8.58 -2.41 -27.03
CA ALA A 232 8.34 -3.85 -27.01
C ALA A 232 8.10 -4.33 -25.57
N THR A 233 7.06 -5.14 -25.35
CA THR A 233 6.70 -5.67 -24.02
C THR A 233 6.53 -7.19 -24.00
N ILE A 234 6.40 -7.78 -22.81
CA ILE A 234 6.09 -9.21 -22.64
C ILE A 234 4.76 -9.58 -23.35
N SER A 235 3.75 -8.72 -23.28
CA SER A 235 2.46 -8.91 -23.94
C SER A 235 2.60 -8.91 -25.46
N ASP A 236 3.44 -8.04 -26.02
CA ASP A 236 3.75 -8.04 -27.47
C ASP A 236 4.41 -9.35 -27.89
N ALA A 237 5.39 -9.82 -27.12
CA ALA A 237 6.05 -11.09 -27.38
C ALA A 237 5.06 -12.27 -27.30
N ASN A 238 4.19 -12.29 -26.29
CA ASN A 238 3.18 -13.35 -26.15
C ASN A 238 2.13 -13.33 -27.27
N LEU A 239 1.78 -12.14 -27.79
CA LEU A 239 0.92 -12.03 -28.97
C LEU A 239 1.61 -12.59 -30.22
N LEU A 240 2.86 -12.19 -30.48
CA LEU A 240 3.62 -12.65 -31.63
C LEU A 240 3.86 -14.17 -31.61
N LEU A 241 4.06 -14.73 -30.42
CA LEU A 241 4.21 -16.18 -30.20
C LEU A 241 2.88 -16.96 -30.24
N GLY A 242 1.74 -16.29 -30.43
CA GLY A 242 0.42 -16.92 -30.48
C GLY A 242 -0.08 -17.46 -29.14
N ARG A 243 0.46 -16.97 -28.02
CA ARG A 243 -0.01 -17.32 -26.67
C ARG A 243 -1.21 -16.47 -26.24
N LEU A 244 -1.30 -15.25 -26.77
CA LEU A 244 -2.49 -14.41 -26.69
C LEU A 244 -3.27 -14.50 -27.99
N ALA A 245 -4.60 -14.59 -27.86
CA ALA A 245 -5.49 -14.56 -29.02
C ALA A 245 -5.58 -13.13 -29.55
N SER A 246 -5.27 -12.94 -30.84
CA SER A 246 -5.30 -11.62 -31.49
C SER A 246 -6.72 -11.16 -31.84
N ASP A 247 -7.68 -12.07 -31.87
CA ASP A 247 -9.08 -11.85 -32.28
C ASP A 247 -10.03 -11.62 -31.10
N ARG A 248 -9.52 -11.71 -29.86
CA ARG A 248 -10.31 -11.50 -28.64
C ARG A 248 -9.73 -10.35 -27.83
N PRO A 249 -10.52 -9.30 -27.54
CA PRO A 249 -10.10 -8.30 -26.57
C PRO A 249 -9.95 -8.97 -25.20
N LEU A 250 -8.93 -8.54 -24.45
CA LEU A 250 -8.72 -8.88 -23.04
C LEU A 250 -9.83 -8.29 -22.17
#